data_AF-A0A7J2LMD5-F1
#
_entry.id   AF-A0A7J2LMD5-F1
#
_cell.length_a   1.000
_cell.length_b   1.000
_cell.length_c   1.000
_cell.angle_alpha   90.00
_cell.angle_beta   90.00
_cell.angle_gamma   90.00
#
_symmetry.space_group_name_H-M   'P 1'
#
loop_
_entity.id
_entity.type
_entity.pdbx_description
1 polymer ?
#
loop_
_entity_poly.entity_id
_entity_poly.type
_entity_poly.pdbx_seq_one_letter_code
_entity_poly.pdbx_strand_id
1 'polypeptide(L)'
;MSDYRPRVREVGIEIGDYNPGRYNAITDVEGVKVGHTTLIEGEGALNPGKGPVRTGVTAVIPHEGNLFREKVQAGVFVLNGFGKSVGLIQIEELGNVETPILLTNTLNVGIVMDALIEYM
;
A
#
# COMPACT_ATOMS: atom_id res chain seq x y z
N MET A 1 1.58 -28.41 -8.54
CA MET A 1 1.03 -27.25 -9.28
C MET A 1 2.20 -26.33 -9.57
N SER A 2 2.37 -25.86 -10.81
CA SER A 2 3.44 -24.89 -11.07
C SER A 2 3.12 -23.58 -10.35
N ASP A 3 4.07 -23.04 -9.57
CA ASP A 3 3.97 -21.73 -8.91
C ASP A 3 3.97 -20.53 -9.89
N TYR A 4 3.78 -20.79 -11.18
CA TYR A 4 3.73 -19.77 -12.20
C TYR A 4 2.43 -18.95 -12.09
N ARG A 5 2.57 -17.67 -11.75
CA ARG A 5 1.49 -16.69 -11.66
C ARG A 5 1.70 -15.63 -12.74
N PRO A 6 1.19 -15.84 -13.97
CA PRO A 6 1.44 -14.92 -15.07
C PRO A 6 0.80 -13.56 -14.82
N ARG A 7 1.47 -12.49 -15.27
CA ARG A 7 0.91 -11.14 -15.36
C ARG A 7 0.21 -10.94 -16.70
N VAL A 8 -0.57 -9.88 -16.80
CA VAL A 8 -1.46 -9.57 -17.94
C VAL A 8 -0.75 -9.63 -19.31
N ARG A 9 0.49 -9.10 -19.42
CA ARG A 9 1.25 -9.12 -20.67
C ARG A 9 1.81 -10.51 -21.02
N GLU A 10 2.09 -11.34 -20.03
CA GLU A 10 2.58 -12.72 -20.25
C GLU A 10 1.50 -13.63 -20.84
N VAL A 11 0.22 -13.23 -20.72
CA VAL A 11 -0.91 -13.91 -21.38
C VAL A 11 -1.38 -13.20 -22.66
N GLY A 12 -0.56 -12.28 -23.20
CA GLY A 12 -0.81 -11.62 -24.48
C GLY A 12 -1.77 -10.43 -24.45
N ILE A 13 -2.09 -9.90 -23.27
CA ILE A 13 -2.96 -8.72 -23.13
C ILE A 13 -2.10 -7.47 -22.91
N GLU A 14 -2.18 -6.54 -23.86
CA GLU A 14 -1.50 -5.24 -23.80
C GLU A 14 -2.50 -4.12 -23.48
N ILE A 15 -2.13 -3.25 -22.54
CA ILE A 15 -2.95 -2.12 -22.09
C ILE A 15 -2.10 -0.84 -22.23
N GLY A 16 -2.63 0.14 -22.95
CA GLY A 16 -1.97 1.43 -23.21
C GLY A 16 -0.86 1.36 -24.27
N ASP A 17 -0.30 2.53 -24.59
CA ASP A 17 0.66 2.70 -25.71
C ASP A 17 2.14 2.68 -25.28
N TYR A 18 2.42 2.66 -23.97
CA TYR A 18 3.78 2.73 -23.43
C TYR A 18 4.31 1.38 -22.96
N ASN A 19 5.63 1.19 -23.12
CA ASN A 19 6.34 0.04 -22.55
C ASN A 19 6.50 0.20 -21.03
N PRO A 20 6.34 -0.88 -20.25
CA PRO A 20 6.58 -0.82 -18.82
C PRO A 20 8.08 -0.75 -18.51
N GLY A 21 8.39 -0.39 -17.26
CA GLY A 21 9.74 -0.56 -16.70
C GLY A 21 10.15 -2.03 -16.60
N ARG A 22 11.40 -2.26 -16.17
CA ARG A 22 12.02 -3.59 -16.11
C ARG A 22 11.19 -4.57 -15.28
N TYR A 23 10.74 -4.13 -14.11
CA TYR A 23 9.96 -4.94 -13.20
C TYR A 23 8.46 -4.85 -13.51
N ASN A 24 8.01 -3.89 -14.32
CA ASN A 24 6.61 -3.56 -14.54
C ASN A 24 5.86 -3.45 -13.20
N ALA A 25 6.43 -2.65 -12.30
CA ALA A 25 5.99 -2.44 -10.92
C ALA A 25 6.31 -1.03 -10.45
N ILE A 26 5.69 -0.57 -9.35
CA ILE A 26 5.93 0.78 -8.80
C ILE A 26 7.40 1.00 -8.38
N THR A 27 8.12 -0.09 -8.04
CA THR A 27 9.54 -0.07 -7.69
C THR A 27 10.48 0.12 -8.89
N ASP A 28 9.94 0.24 -10.11
CA ASP A 28 10.73 0.75 -11.24
C ASP A 28 11.06 2.25 -11.07
N VAL A 29 10.34 2.97 -10.19
CA VAL A 29 10.75 4.30 -9.72
C VAL A 29 11.88 4.13 -8.72
N GLU A 30 13.04 4.71 -9.02
CA GLU A 30 14.25 4.60 -8.19
C GLU A 30 13.99 5.08 -6.74
N GLY A 31 14.48 4.32 -5.77
CA GLY A 31 14.29 4.59 -4.34
C GLY A 31 12.99 4.07 -3.73
N VAL A 32 11.93 3.89 -4.53
CA VAL A 32 10.64 3.39 -4.02
C VAL A 32 10.75 1.93 -3.60
N LYS A 33 10.30 1.63 -2.37
CA LYS A 33 10.24 0.27 -1.83
C LYS A 33 8.81 -0.12 -1.45
N VAL A 34 8.53 -1.42 -1.51
CA VAL A 34 7.26 -2.01 -1.10
C VAL A 34 7.52 -3.18 -0.16
N GLY A 35 6.78 -3.24 0.95
CA GLY A 35 6.80 -4.35 1.90
C GLY A 35 5.38 -4.86 2.18
N HIS A 36 5.26 -6.16 2.46
CA HIS A 36 3.97 -6.79 2.75
C HIS A 36 4.06 -7.67 4.00
N THR A 37 3.02 -7.60 4.82
CA THR A 37 2.71 -8.60 5.85
C THR A 37 1.37 -9.22 5.50
N THR A 38 1.35 -10.53 5.28
CA THR A 38 0.13 -11.28 4.93
C THR A 38 -0.21 -12.22 6.08
N LEU A 39 -1.41 -12.07 6.66
CA LEU A 39 -1.91 -12.89 7.74
C LEU A 39 -3.02 -13.81 7.22
N ILE A 40 -2.72 -15.11 7.21
CA ILE A 40 -3.63 -16.18 6.80
C ILE A 40 -3.62 -17.24 7.91
N GLU A 41 -4.69 -17.32 8.68
CA GLU A 41 -4.80 -18.25 9.81
C GLU A 41 -6.24 -18.76 9.98
N GLY A 42 -6.39 -20.01 10.40
CA GLY A 42 -7.69 -20.64 10.64
C GLY A 42 -8.49 -20.92 9.36
N GLU A 43 -9.53 -21.74 9.50
CA GLU A 43 -10.40 -22.21 8.42
C GLU A 43 -11.84 -22.43 8.95
N GLY A 44 -12.80 -22.65 8.04
CA GLY A 44 -14.19 -22.95 8.40
C GLY A 44 -15.06 -21.71 8.62
N ALA A 45 -16.14 -21.88 9.40
CA ALA A 45 -17.14 -20.84 9.62
C ALA A 45 -16.55 -19.66 10.42
N LEU A 46 -17.01 -18.45 10.10
CA LEU A 46 -16.63 -17.22 10.79
C LEU A 46 -16.99 -17.28 12.27
N ASN A 47 -15.99 -17.03 13.13
CA ASN A 47 -16.16 -16.72 14.54
C ASN A 47 -15.64 -15.29 14.79
N PRO A 48 -16.53 -14.30 14.96
CA PRO A 48 -16.13 -12.90 15.12
C PRO A 48 -15.09 -12.71 16.23
N GLY A 49 -14.02 -11.97 15.90
CA GLY A 49 -12.89 -11.74 16.81
C GLY A 49 -11.86 -12.87 16.90
N LYS A 50 -12.07 -14.01 16.20
CA LYS A 50 -11.12 -15.13 16.16
C LYS A 50 -10.64 -15.50 14.77
N GLY A 51 -11.53 -15.54 13.78
CA GLY A 51 -11.16 -15.87 12.40
C GLY A 51 -12.26 -16.59 11.61
N PRO A 52 -11.93 -17.13 10.43
CA PRO A 52 -10.59 -17.20 9.85
C PRO A 52 -9.99 -15.81 9.56
N VAL A 53 -8.69 -15.64 9.78
CA VAL A 53 -7.96 -14.39 9.54
C VAL A 53 -7.48 -14.38 8.10
N ARG A 54 -7.88 -13.37 7.34
CA ARG A 54 -7.42 -13.10 5.97
C ARG A 54 -7.24 -11.59 5.81
N THR A 55 -6.11 -11.07 6.29
CA THR A 55 -5.81 -9.64 6.30
C THR A 55 -4.32 -9.41 6.08
N GLY A 56 -3.89 -8.16 6.02
CA GLY A 56 -2.48 -7.81 5.96
C GLY A 56 -2.26 -6.31 6.03
N VAL A 57 -0.99 -5.93 5.89
CA VAL A 57 -0.56 -4.55 5.73
C VAL A 57 0.41 -4.50 4.55
N THR A 58 0.29 -3.48 3.72
CA THR A 58 1.29 -3.13 2.70
C THR A 58 1.86 -1.77 3.01
N ALA A 59 3.18 -1.64 2.99
CA ALA A 59 3.88 -0.38 3.14
C ALA A 59 4.52 0.01 1.80
N VAL A 60 4.35 1.27 1.40
CA VAL A 60 5.06 1.88 0.28
C VAL A 60 5.95 2.99 0.85
N ILE A 61 7.25 2.87 0.67
CA ILE A 61 8.25 3.83 1.15
C ILE A 61 8.71 4.64 -0.07
N PRO A 62 8.47 5.98 -0.10
CA PRO A 62 8.84 6.81 -1.25
C PRO A 62 10.34 6.82 -1.58
N HIS A 63 11.22 6.77 -0.57
CA HIS A 63 12.66 6.67 -0.73
C HIS A 63 13.35 6.13 0.53
N GLU A 64 14.65 5.83 0.45
CA GLU A 64 15.40 5.20 1.56
C GLU A 64 15.77 6.15 2.71
N GLY A 65 15.73 7.47 2.49
CA GLY A 65 16.02 8.50 3.48
C GLY A 65 14.94 8.69 4.56
N ASN A 66 15.13 9.71 5.42
CA ASN A 66 14.18 10.01 6.50
C ASN A 66 13.01 10.85 5.94
N LEU A 67 11.85 10.23 5.70
CA LEU A 67 10.70 10.86 5.06
C LEU A 67 10.15 12.09 5.81
N PHE A 68 10.31 12.15 7.13
CA PHE A 68 9.86 13.31 7.90
C PHE A 68 10.74 14.54 7.65
N ARG A 69 12.05 14.33 7.49
CA ARG A 69 13.02 15.40 7.21
C ARG A 69 13.11 15.72 5.71
N GLU A 70 13.00 14.70 4.88
CA GLU A 70 13.14 14.72 3.42
C GLU A 70 11.78 14.37 2.82
N LYS A 71 10.88 15.34 2.78
CA LYS A 71 9.50 15.13 2.34
C LYS A 71 9.41 14.99 0.83
N VAL A 72 8.42 14.23 0.35
CA VAL A 72 8.15 14.06 -1.09
C VAL A 72 6.89 14.81 -1.47
N GLN A 73 6.90 15.52 -2.62
CA GLN A 73 5.71 16.18 -3.14
C GLN A 73 4.60 15.17 -3.43
N ALA A 74 3.38 15.50 -3.03
CA ALA A 74 2.24 14.62 -3.16
C ALA A 74 0.95 15.39 -3.46
N GLY A 75 -0.01 14.68 -4.03
CA GLY A 75 -1.37 15.17 -4.25
C GLY A 75 -2.36 14.02 -4.05
N VAL A 76 -3.60 14.37 -3.72
CA VAL A 76 -4.67 13.39 -3.45
C VAL A 76 -5.93 13.79 -4.20
N PHE A 77 -6.75 12.79 -4.53
CA PHE A 77 -8.05 13.01 -5.16
C PHE A 77 -9.05 11.97 -4.62
N VAL A 78 -10.16 12.45 -4.07
CA VAL A 78 -11.24 11.59 -3.58
C VAL A 78 -12.33 11.50 -4.64
N LEU A 79 -12.31 10.43 -5.43
CA LEU A 79 -13.38 10.16 -6.40
C LEU A 79 -14.71 9.87 -5.69
N ASN A 80 -14.68 9.01 -4.67
CA ASN A 80 -15.81 8.72 -3.80
C ASN A 80 -15.33 8.53 -2.35
N GLY A 81 -15.97 9.22 -1.41
CA GLY A 81 -15.53 9.32 -0.02
C GLY A 81 -15.92 8.14 0.90
N PHE A 82 -16.39 7.00 0.38
CA PHE A 82 -16.78 5.86 1.22
C PHE A 82 -15.58 5.07 1.82
N GLY A 83 -14.47 5.76 2.10
CA GLY A 83 -13.24 5.21 2.70
C GLY A 83 -13.02 5.65 4.14
N LYS A 84 -11.89 5.24 4.74
CA LYS A 84 -11.40 5.69 6.05
C LYS A 84 -9.90 5.97 5.94
N SER A 85 -9.56 7.04 5.24
CA SER A 85 -8.17 7.46 5.03
C SER A 85 -7.72 8.38 6.17
N VAL A 86 -6.44 8.34 6.50
CA VAL A 86 -5.79 9.22 7.49
C VAL A 86 -4.69 10.01 6.80
N GLY A 87 -4.54 11.29 7.13
CA GLY A 87 -3.46 12.16 6.63
C GLY A 87 -3.77 12.97 5.36
N LEU A 88 -4.88 12.70 4.65
CA LEU A 88 -5.17 13.37 3.36
C LEU A 88 -5.26 14.90 3.47
N ILE A 89 -5.86 15.43 4.54
CA ILE A 89 -6.03 16.88 4.75
C ILE A 89 -4.68 17.60 4.78
N GLN A 90 -3.66 17.00 5.42
CA GLN A 90 -2.33 17.61 5.48
C GLN A 90 -1.63 17.56 4.11
N ILE A 91 -1.86 16.52 3.32
CA ILE A 91 -1.33 16.43 1.96
C ILE A 91 -1.98 17.52 1.08
N GLU A 92 -3.29 17.76 1.20
CA GLU A 92 -3.98 18.84 0.47
C GLU A 92 -3.46 20.22 0.85
N GLU A 93 -3.17 20.46 2.13
CA GLU A 93 -2.69 21.74 2.64
C GLU A 93 -1.21 22.01 2.29
N LEU A 94 -0.33 21.02 2.51
CA LEU A 94 1.11 21.20 2.43
C LEU A 94 1.75 20.63 1.16
N GLY A 95 0.99 19.87 0.36
CA GLY A 95 1.44 19.31 -0.91
C GLY A 95 2.56 18.27 -0.77
N ASN A 96 2.68 17.60 0.38
CA ASN A 96 3.74 16.63 0.63
C ASN A 96 3.30 15.45 1.49
N VAL A 97 4.05 14.35 1.37
CA VAL A 97 3.99 13.18 2.26
C VAL A 97 5.28 13.09 3.07
N GLU A 98 5.15 12.76 4.34
CA GLU A 98 6.26 12.79 5.32
C GLU A 98 6.42 11.47 6.09
N THR A 99 5.73 10.43 5.66
CA THR A 99 5.71 9.08 6.26
C THR A 99 5.64 8.01 5.16
N PRO A 100 5.91 6.72 5.48
CA PRO A 100 5.52 5.62 4.62
C PRO A 100 4.00 5.60 4.40
N ILE A 101 3.58 5.20 3.20
CA ILE A 101 2.15 5.04 2.86
C ILE A 101 1.74 3.63 3.24
N LEU A 102 0.78 3.49 4.16
CA LEU A 102 0.31 2.20 4.65
C LEU A 102 -1.09 1.89 4.14
N LEU A 103 -1.27 0.66 3.67
CA LEU A 103 -2.54 0.10 3.18
C LEU A 103 -2.93 -1.10 4.03
N THR A 104 -4.15 -1.11 4.55
CA THR A 104 -4.69 -2.16 5.43
C THR A 104 -6.21 -2.27 5.26
N ASN A 105 -6.87 -3.15 6.02
CA ASN A 105 -8.34 -3.23 6.04
C ASN A 105 -8.97 -2.06 6.81
N THR A 106 -10.26 -1.82 6.57
CA THR A 106 -11.02 -0.67 7.09
C THR A 106 -10.98 -0.50 8.61
N LEU A 107 -11.03 -1.59 9.37
CA LEU A 107 -11.08 -1.54 10.83
C LEU A 107 -9.69 -1.50 11.48
N ASN A 108 -8.64 -1.81 10.71
CA ASN A 108 -7.26 -1.75 11.17
C ASN A 108 -6.58 -0.39 10.93
N VAL A 109 -7.30 0.60 10.38
CA VAL A 109 -6.74 1.94 10.14
C VAL A 109 -6.16 2.55 11.42
N GLY A 110 -6.89 2.46 12.54
CA GLY A 110 -6.42 2.98 13.83
C GLY A 110 -5.14 2.31 14.33
N ILE A 111 -5.12 0.97 14.40
CA ILE A 111 -3.94 0.24 14.90
C ILE A 111 -2.71 0.40 13.99
N VAL A 112 -2.91 0.53 12.67
CA VAL A 112 -1.82 0.78 11.72
C VAL A 112 -1.30 2.22 11.83
N MET A 113 -2.17 3.19 12.13
CA MET A 113 -1.75 4.55 12.44
C MET A 113 -0.92 4.59 13.73
N ASP A 114 -1.37 3.92 14.80
CA ASP A 114 -0.62 3.86 16.06
C ASP A 114 0.77 3.22 15.86
N ALA A 115 0.84 2.11 15.13
CA ALA A 115 2.10 1.46 14.79
C ALA A 115 3.01 2.32 13.90
N LEU A 116 2.44 3.12 12.99
CA LEU A 116 3.20 4.09 12.19
C LEU A 116 3.80 5.17 13.07
N ILE A 117 3.05 5.70 14.04
CA ILE A 117 3.55 6.71 14.98
C ILE A 117 4.69 6.14 15.83
N GLU A 118 4.61 4.88 16.25
CA GLU A 118 5.71 4.21 16.97
C GLU A 118 6.96 4.00 16.11
N TYR A 119 6.79 3.76 14.80
CA TYR A 119 7.89 3.57 13.86
C TYR A 119 8.67 4.87 13.56
N MET A 120 7.99 6.02 13.56
CA MET A 120 8.54 7.33 13.16
C MET A 120 9.33 8.02 14.28
#